data_AF-A0A7C4FMS0-F1
#
_entry.id   AF-A0A7C4FMS0-F1
#
_cell.length_a   1.000
_cell.length_b   1.000
_cell.length_c   1.000
_cell.angle_alpha   90.00
_cell.angle_beta   90.00
_cell.angle_gamma   90.00
#
_symmetry.space_group_name_H-M   'P 1'
#
loop_
_entity.id
_entity.type
_entity.pdbx_description
1 polymer ?
#
loop_
_entity_poly.entity_id
_entity_poly.type
_entity_poly.pdbx_seq_one_letter_code
_entity_poly.pdbx_strand_id
1 'polypeptide(L)'
;MVKQIDVKADFNPGFIEREVKIPVFQYTKTAKDELEAGNITPQECIDLLECMLLIRNLEEMIVELKDNKGRYGQLRQFIYVGASHVSIGQEAISTGAIAGINPTDYITSTHRG
;
A
#
# COMPACT_ATOMS: atom_id res chain seq x y z
N MET A 1 14.60 -17.08 -28.23
CA MET A 1 15.36 -16.31 -27.20
C MET A 1 14.40 -15.30 -26.58
N VAL A 2 14.09 -15.43 -25.28
CA VAL A 2 13.31 -14.42 -24.55
C VAL A 2 14.24 -13.26 -24.25
N LYS A 3 13.92 -12.04 -24.70
CA LYS A 3 14.66 -10.84 -24.30
C LYS A 3 14.37 -10.59 -22.83
N GLN A 4 15.38 -10.69 -21.97
CA GLN A 4 15.27 -10.22 -20.59
C GLN A 4 15.16 -8.70 -20.62
N ILE A 5 14.04 -8.17 -20.12
CA ILE A 5 13.87 -6.73 -19.89
C ILE A 5 14.03 -6.54 -18.38
N ASP A 6 15.17 -6.00 -17.95
CA ASP A 6 15.42 -5.68 -16.55
C ASP A 6 14.74 -4.35 -16.21
N VAL A 7 13.46 -4.41 -15.81
CA VAL A 7 12.68 -3.23 -15.42
C VAL A 7 12.83 -3.03 -13.91
N LYS A 8 14.02 -2.63 -13.46
CA LYS A 8 14.16 -2.15 -12.09
C LYS A 8 13.41 -0.84 -11.94
N ALA A 9 12.64 -0.72 -10.88
CA ALA A 9 12.00 0.54 -10.53
C ALA A 9 13.09 1.58 -10.21
N ASP A 10 13.04 2.71 -10.90
CA ASP A 10 13.86 3.88 -10.61
C ASP A 10 13.02 4.87 -9.81
N PHE A 11 13.46 5.15 -8.59
CA PHE A 11 12.79 6.07 -7.66
C PHE A 11 13.53 7.41 -7.54
N ASN A 12 14.49 7.69 -8.43
CA ASN A 12 15.18 8.97 -8.43
C ASN A 12 14.24 10.10 -8.87
N PRO A 13 14.34 11.29 -8.24
CA PRO A 13 13.63 12.47 -8.70
C PRO A 13 13.93 12.76 -10.17
N GLY A 14 12.91 13.03 -10.96
CA GLY A 14 13.08 13.32 -12.39
C GLY A 14 11.82 13.87 -13.05
N PHE A 15 11.83 13.87 -14.37
CA PHE A 15 10.71 14.30 -15.19
C PHE A 15 10.45 13.30 -16.32
N ILE A 16 9.18 12.99 -16.54
CA ILE A 16 8.74 12.34 -17.78
C ILE A 16 8.60 13.46 -18.83
N GLU A 17 9.46 13.42 -19.84
CA GLU A 17 9.48 14.40 -20.94
C GLU A 17 8.44 14.01 -22.01
N ARG A 18 7.40 14.84 -22.14
CA ARG A 18 6.34 14.81 -23.17
C ARG A 18 6.05 16.25 -23.62
N GLU A 19 4.83 16.55 -24.10
CA GLU A 19 4.41 17.93 -24.39
C GLU A 19 4.45 18.82 -23.13
N VAL A 20 4.15 18.22 -21.98
CA VAL A 20 4.33 18.81 -20.66
C VAL A 20 5.31 17.98 -19.85
N LYS A 21 6.11 18.63 -18.99
CA LYS A 21 7.01 17.96 -18.05
C LYS A 21 6.21 17.46 -16.85
N ILE A 22 6.19 16.15 -16.65
CA ILE A 22 5.49 15.54 -15.51
C ILE A 22 6.53 15.20 -14.44
N PRO A 23 6.48 15.82 -13.25
CA PRO A 23 7.41 15.53 -12.16
C PRO A 23 7.20 14.09 -11.65
N VAL A 24 8.29 13.37 -11.40
CA VAL A 24 8.28 12.06 -10.74
C VAL A 24 9.20 12.08 -9.53
N PHE A 25 8.78 11.44 -8.44
CA PHE A 25 9.56 11.26 -7.19
C PHE A 25 10.15 12.55 -6.61
N GLN A 26 9.42 13.67 -6.68
CA GLN A 26 9.90 14.97 -6.19
C GLN A 26 9.79 15.15 -4.68
N TYR A 27 9.00 14.31 -4.00
CA TYR A 27 8.78 14.42 -2.57
C TYR A 27 9.94 13.79 -1.80
N THR A 28 10.69 14.62 -1.07
CA THR A 28 11.91 14.22 -0.36
C THR A 28 11.84 14.39 1.15
N LYS A 29 10.69 14.88 1.66
CA LYS A 29 10.51 15.11 3.10
C LYS A 29 10.29 13.79 3.84
N THR A 30 10.83 13.73 5.04
CA THR A 30 10.63 12.63 5.98
C THR A 30 9.40 12.89 6.85
N ALA A 31 8.91 11.84 7.52
CA ALA A 31 7.85 11.99 8.52
C ALA A 31 8.24 12.97 9.65
N LYS A 32 9.54 13.03 9.99
CA LYS A 32 10.07 13.98 10.96
C LYS A 32 9.94 15.42 10.46
N ASP A 33 10.28 15.68 9.20
CA ASP A 33 10.16 17.02 8.62
C ASP A 33 8.69 17.48 8.60
N GLU A 34 7.75 16.57 8.34
CA GLU A 34 6.32 16.88 8.35
C GLU A 34 5.76 17.14 9.76
N LEU A 35 6.24 16.40 10.77
CA LEU A 35 5.93 16.65 12.18
C LEU A 35 6.47 18.00 12.65
N GLU A 36 7.71 18.33 12.31
CA GLU A 36 8.34 19.62 12.64
C GLU A 36 7.65 20.80 11.94
N ALA A 37 7.16 20.58 10.71
CA ALA A 37 6.37 21.56 9.97
C ALA A 37 4.92 21.72 10.47
N GLY A 38 4.45 20.80 11.32
CA GLY A 38 3.08 20.80 11.84
C GLY A 38 2.00 20.42 10.80
N ASN A 39 2.40 19.79 9.70
CA ASN A 39 1.47 19.32 8.66
C ASN A 39 0.78 18.01 9.04
N ILE A 40 1.37 17.26 9.97
CA ILE A 40 0.82 16.06 10.57
C ILE A 40 1.10 16.07 12.07
N THR A 41 0.19 15.54 12.86
CA THR A 41 0.33 15.42 14.31
C THR A 41 0.99 14.08 14.69
N PRO A 42 1.61 13.98 15.88
CA PRO A 42 2.11 12.70 16.38
C PRO A 42 1.05 11.60 16.43
N GLN A 43 -0.20 11.97 16.75
CA GLN A 43 -1.31 11.01 16.81
C GLN A 43 -1.68 10.50 15.42
N GLU A 44 -1.81 11.39 14.42
CA GLU A 44 -2.07 10.96 13.04
C GLU A 44 -0.98 10.04 12.50
N CYS A 45 0.31 10.27 12.84
CA CYS A 45 1.37 9.33 12.47
C CYS A 45 1.16 7.92 13.06
N ILE A 46 0.71 7.84 14.31
CA ILE A 46 0.40 6.55 14.97
C ILE A 46 -0.80 5.90 14.29
N ASP A 47 -1.86 6.67 14.02
CA ASP A 47 -3.08 6.17 13.39
C ASP A 47 -2.80 5.62 11.97
N LEU A 48 -1.94 6.30 11.19
CA LEU A 48 -1.50 5.81 9.87
C LEU A 48 -0.69 4.53 9.99
N LEU A 49 0.22 4.43 10.96
CA LEU A 49 0.99 3.21 11.19
C LEU A 49 0.07 2.05 11.59
N GLU A 50 -0.87 2.30 12.49
CA GLU A 50 -1.82 1.31 12.95
C GLU A 50 -2.70 0.82 11.79
N CYS A 51 -3.17 1.72 10.93
CA CYS A 51 -3.92 1.37 9.72
C CYS A 51 -3.10 0.47 8.78
N MET A 52 -1.83 0.81 8.53
CA MET A 52 -0.95 -0.04 7.71
C MET A 52 -0.73 -1.43 8.34
N LEU A 53 -0.57 -1.51 9.66
CA LEU A 53 -0.40 -2.77 10.38
C LEU A 53 -1.67 -3.63 10.35
N LEU A 54 -2.84 -3.01 10.44
CA LEU A 54 -4.13 -3.69 10.31
C LEU A 54 -4.30 -4.28 8.90
N ILE A 55 -3.98 -3.52 7.86
CA ILE A 55 -3.99 -4.00 6.47
C ILE A 55 -3.02 -5.18 6.32
N ARG A 56 -1.78 -5.07 6.81
CA ARG A 56 -0.81 -6.17 6.77
C ARG A 56 -1.35 -7.43 7.45
N ASN A 57 -1.92 -7.29 8.64
CA ASN A 57 -2.42 -8.42 9.41
C ASN A 57 -3.58 -9.13 8.70
N LEU A 58 -4.51 -8.35 8.12
CA LEU A 58 -5.60 -8.87 7.30
C LEU A 58 -5.09 -9.66 6.09
N GLU A 59 -4.12 -9.09 5.37
CA GLU A 59 -3.57 -9.68 4.16
C GLU A 59 -2.76 -10.96 4.47
N GLU A 60 -1.96 -10.96 5.54
CA GLU A 60 -1.26 -12.16 6.00
C GLU A 60 -2.25 -13.25 6.45
N MET A 61 -3.33 -12.88 7.14
CA MET A 61 -4.40 -13.82 7.50
C MET A 61 -5.00 -14.46 6.25
N ILE A 62 -5.28 -13.69 5.20
CA ILE A 62 -5.81 -14.23 3.92
C ILE A 62 -4.85 -15.27 3.33
N VAL A 63 -3.54 -14.99 3.31
CA VAL A 63 -2.52 -15.93 2.82
C VAL A 63 -2.47 -17.18 3.70
N GLU A 64 -2.46 -17.04 5.02
CA GLU A 64 -2.42 -18.14 5.97
C GLU A 64 -3.64 -19.08 5.82
N LEU A 65 -4.84 -18.51 5.67
CA LEU A 65 -6.08 -19.24 5.43
C LEU A 65 -6.06 -20.01 4.10
N LYS A 66 -5.57 -19.37 3.03
CA LYS A 66 -5.45 -20.01 1.71
C LYS A 66 -4.46 -21.16 1.73
N ASP A 67 -3.32 -20.96 2.39
CA ASP A 67 -2.24 -21.95 2.44
C ASP A 67 -2.47 -23.02 3.54
N ASN A 68 -3.55 -22.91 4.33
CA ASN A 68 -3.85 -23.76 5.48
C ASN A 68 -2.68 -23.89 6.48
N LYS A 69 -1.98 -22.79 6.75
CA LYS A 69 -0.78 -22.75 7.62
C LYS A 69 -0.81 -21.53 8.54
N GLY A 70 0.17 -21.44 9.43
CA GLY A 70 0.32 -20.26 10.31
C GLY A 70 -0.64 -20.25 11.50
N ARG A 71 -1.00 -19.06 11.98
CA ARG A 71 -1.85 -18.83 13.15
C ARG A 71 -3.27 -19.34 12.94
N TYR A 72 -3.76 -19.28 11.70
CA TYR A 72 -5.12 -19.70 11.36
C TYR A 72 -5.23 -21.15 10.87
N GLY A 73 -4.11 -21.75 10.42
CA GLY A 73 -3.99 -23.19 10.17
C GLY A 73 -5.14 -23.81 9.35
N GLN A 74 -5.38 -25.10 9.54
CA GLN A 74 -6.50 -25.77 8.89
C GLN A 74 -7.78 -25.57 9.70
N LEU A 75 -8.62 -24.63 9.27
CA LEU A 75 -9.93 -24.40 9.88
C LEU A 75 -10.90 -25.52 9.47
N ARG A 76 -11.49 -26.21 10.45
CA ARG A 76 -12.45 -27.29 10.19
C ARG A 76 -13.63 -26.75 9.38
N GLN A 77 -13.98 -27.44 8.30
CA GLN A 77 -15.12 -27.13 7.42
C GLN A 77 -15.01 -25.81 6.64
N PHE A 78 -13.84 -25.16 6.65
CA PHE A 78 -13.58 -23.99 5.82
C PHE A 78 -12.67 -24.39 4.66
N ILE A 79 -13.15 -24.15 3.44
CA ILE A 79 -12.38 -24.35 2.21
C ILE A 79 -12.21 -22.98 1.58
N TYR A 80 -10.96 -22.50 1.53
CA TYR A 80 -10.63 -21.25 0.86
C TYR A 80 -10.59 -21.49 -0.67
N VAL A 81 -11.49 -20.85 -1.41
CA VAL A 81 -11.64 -21.05 -2.87
C VAL A 81 -11.45 -19.71 -3.61
N GLY A 82 -10.74 -19.76 -4.74
CA GLY A 82 -10.61 -18.62 -5.65
C GLY A 82 -9.25 -17.93 -5.61
N ALA A 83 -9.11 -16.90 -6.45
CA ALA A 83 -7.93 -16.06 -6.49
C ALA A 83 -7.95 -15.05 -5.33
N SER A 84 -6.76 -14.66 -4.85
CA SER A 84 -6.61 -13.62 -3.84
C SER A 84 -5.53 -12.67 -4.29
N HIS A 85 -5.88 -11.40 -4.35
CA HIS A 85 -5.02 -10.35 -4.83
C HIS A 85 -4.58 -9.51 -3.64
N VAL A 86 -3.62 -10.05 -2.89
CA VAL A 86 -3.12 -9.45 -1.65
C VAL A 86 -2.21 -8.25 -1.94
N SER A 87 -2.36 -7.14 -1.22
CA SER A 87 -1.55 -5.93 -1.39
C SER A 87 -0.40 -5.81 -0.38
N ILE A 88 0.18 -6.93 0.06
CA ILE A 88 1.32 -6.96 0.98
C ILE A 88 2.49 -6.16 0.37
N GLY A 89 3.01 -5.19 1.13
CA GLY A 89 4.04 -4.25 0.70
C GLY A 89 3.51 -2.97 0.03
N GLN A 90 2.19 -2.81 -0.04
CA GLN A 90 1.51 -1.63 -0.60
C GLN A 90 0.58 -0.95 0.41
N GLU A 91 0.75 -1.20 1.71
CA GLU A 91 -0.16 -0.74 2.77
C GLU A 91 -0.25 0.80 2.84
N ALA A 92 0.86 1.48 2.50
CA ALA A 92 0.91 2.93 2.45
C ALA A 92 0.04 3.54 1.34
N ILE A 93 -0.30 2.77 0.29
CA ILE A 93 -1.11 3.27 -0.83
C ILE A 93 -2.54 3.52 -0.37
N SER A 94 -3.20 2.51 0.19
CA SER A 94 -4.58 2.64 0.68
C SER A 94 -4.66 3.56 1.90
N THR A 95 -3.73 3.41 2.85
CA THR A 95 -3.66 4.25 4.05
C THR A 95 -3.49 5.72 3.68
N GLY A 96 -2.50 6.04 2.83
CA GLY A 96 -2.23 7.41 2.41
C GLY A 96 -3.36 8.00 1.55
N ALA A 97 -3.98 7.20 0.68
CA ALA A 97 -5.11 7.66 -0.13
C ALA A 97 -6.31 8.07 0.75
N ILE A 98 -6.68 7.24 1.74
CA ILE A 98 -7.80 7.54 2.65
C ILE A 98 -7.48 8.72 3.56
N ALA A 99 -6.23 8.88 3.98
CA ALA A 99 -5.81 10.03 4.79
C ALA A 99 -5.89 11.37 4.06
N GLY A 100 -5.86 11.36 2.71
CA GLY A 100 -5.83 12.55 1.87
C GLY A 100 -7.18 12.99 1.30
N ILE A 101 -8.27 12.29 1.62
CA ILE A 101 -9.62 12.56 1.07
C ILE A 101 -10.66 12.70 2.19
N ASN A 102 -11.82 13.25 1.85
CA ASN A 102 -12.93 13.39 2.79
C ASN A 102 -13.79 12.12 2.83
N PRO A 103 -14.52 11.87 3.95
CA PRO A 103 -15.44 10.75 4.06
C PRO A 103 -16.59 10.74 3.02
N THR A 104 -16.86 11.90 2.39
CA THR A 104 -17.89 12.06 1.36
C THR A 104 -17.34 11.92 -0.07
N ASP A 105 -16.02 11.79 -0.22
CA ASP A 105 -15.40 11.62 -1.53
C ASP A 105 -15.61 10.20 -2.05
N TYR A 106 -15.71 10.06 -3.37
CA TYR A 106 -15.91 8.77 -4.02
C TYR A 106 -14.57 8.10 -4.33
N ILE A 107 -14.50 6.80 -4.06
CA ILE A 107 -13.32 5.98 -4.34
C ILE A 107 -13.72 4.85 -5.28
N THR A 108 -12.89 4.61 -6.30
CA THR A 108 -12.99 3.43 -7.16
C THR A 108 -11.69 2.63 -7.04
N SER A 109 -11.80 1.31 -6.96
CA SER A 109 -10.65 0.40 -6.87
C SER A 109 -10.75 -0.72 -7.89
N THR A 110 -9.65 -1.45 -8.07
CA THR A 110 -9.63 -2.68 -8.86
C THR A 110 -9.89 -3.88 -7.95
N HIS A 111 -9.55 -5.10 -8.38
CA HIS A 111 -9.62 -6.30 -7.56
C HIS A 111 -8.59 -6.35 -6.41
N ARG A 112 -7.75 -5.31 -6.26
CA ARG A 112 -6.67 -5.18 -5.27
C ARG A 112 -6.67 -3.77 -4.68
N GLY A 113 -7.69 -3.42 -3.94
CA GLY A 113 -7.63 -2.26 -3.05
C GLY A 113 -8.93 -2.04 -2.39
#